data_AF-A0A7S2JFV5-F1
#
_entry.id   AF-A0A7S2JFV5-F1
#
_cell.length_a   1.000
_cell.length_b   1.000
_cell.length_c   1.000
_cell.angle_alpha   90.00
_cell.angle_beta   90.00
_cell.angle_gamma   90.00
#
_symmetry.space_group_name_H-M   'P 1'
#
loop_
_entity.id
_entity.type
_entity.pdbx_description
1 polymer ?
#
loop_
_entity_poly.entity_id
_entity_poly.type
_entity_poly.pdbx_seq_one_letter_code
_entity_poly.pdbx_strand_id
1 'polypeptide(L)'
;AHKAILVAQCDHFHTMFSGERWSESRQSEIEIPQWSYTAFIAMLEWLYTGHTPRELSAVHLTEVLGLADHYALDGLKHVCENVLVHSVEIENVCALLRHADQYMAH
;
A
#
# COMPACT_ATOMS: atom_id res chain seq x y z
N ALA A 1 -0.96 -4.76 -17.37
CA ALA A 1 -1.38 -5.65 -16.26
C ALA A 1 -2.27 -6.78 -16.80
N HIS A 2 -2.01 -8.03 -16.40
CA HIS A 2 -2.81 -9.19 -16.76
C HIS A 2 -4.04 -9.28 -15.84
N LYS A 3 -5.23 -9.08 -16.42
CA LYS A 3 -6.52 -9.12 -15.70
C LYS A 3 -6.70 -10.39 -14.87
N ALA A 4 -6.24 -11.54 -15.35
CA ALA A 4 -6.34 -12.82 -14.65
C ALA A 4 -5.62 -12.84 -13.29
N ILE A 5 -4.47 -12.17 -13.17
CA ILE A 5 -3.71 -12.13 -11.91
C ILE A 5 -4.42 -11.22 -10.90
N LEU A 6 -4.96 -10.09 -11.37
CA LEU A 6 -5.71 -9.14 -10.54
C LEU A 6 -6.99 -9.77 -9.99
N VAL A 7 -7.73 -10.50 -10.85
CA VAL A 7 -8.93 -11.24 -10.48
C VAL A 7 -8.63 -12.35 -9.46
N ALA A 8 -7.52 -13.07 -9.65
CA ALA A 8 -7.16 -14.19 -8.77
C ALA A 8 -6.68 -13.73 -7.38
N GLN A 9 -6.11 -12.53 -7.29
CA GLN A 9 -5.52 -12.01 -6.05
C GLN A 9 -6.43 -11.04 -5.29
N CYS A 10 -7.55 -10.61 -5.87
CA CYS A 10 -8.40 -9.59 -5.27
C CYS A 10 -9.85 -9.70 -5.76
N ASP A 11 -10.77 -9.99 -4.83
CA ASP A 11 -12.20 -10.12 -5.09
C ASP A 11 -12.85 -8.81 -5.57
N HIS A 12 -12.27 -7.67 -5.20
CA HIS A 12 -12.71 -6.37 -5.70
C HIS A 12 -12.47 -6.26 -7.21
N PHE A 13 -11.28 -6.68 -7.69
CA PHE A 13 -11.00 -6.74 -9.12
C PHE A 13 -11.82 -7.82 -9.82
N HIS A 14 -12.07 -8.98 -9.18
CA HIS A 14 -13.00 -9.97 -9.71
C HIS A 14 -14.37 -9.36 -9.99
N THR A 15 -14.98 -8.72 -8.98
CA THR A 15 -16.31 -8.09 -9.09
C THR A 15 -16.32 -6.96 -10.12
N MET A 16 -15.25 -6.16 -10.15
CA MET A 16 -15.09 -5.06 -11.11
C MET A 16 -15.01 -5.56 -12.55
N PHE A 17 -14.27 -6.64 -12.80
CA PHE A 17 -14.11 -7.21 -14.15
C PHE A 17 -15.25 -8.14 -14.56
N SER A 18 -16.02 -8.68 -13.62
CA SER A 18 -17.19 -9.54 -13.88
C SER A 18 -18.50 -8.78 -14.03
N GLY A 19 -18.55 -7.50 -13.69
CA GLY A 19 -19.77 -6.68 -13.81
C GLY A 19 -20.16 -6.38 -15.26
N GLU A 20 -21.47 -6.38 -15.54
CA GLU A 20 -22.07 -6.10 -16.87
C GLU A 20 -21.55 -4.79 -17.49
N ARG A 21 -21.26 -3.79 -16.65
CA ARG A 21 -20.70 -2.49 -17.05
C ARG A 21 -19.35 -2.60 -17.78
N TRP A 22 -18.54 -3.62 -17.49
CA TRP A 22 -17.22 -3.83 -18.12
C TRP A 22 -17.28 -4.81 -19.30
N SER A 23 -18.25 -5.74 -19.29
CA SER A 23 -18.51 -6.68 -20.39
C SER A 23 -18.98 -5.96 -21.68
N GLU A 24 -19.81 -4.93 -21.55
CA GLU A 24 -20.30 -4.15 -22.70
C GLU A 24 -19.43 -2.94 -23.05
N SER A 25 -18.64 -2.44 -22.10
CA SER A 25 -17.80 -1.27 -22.32
C SER A 25 -16.44 -1.68 -22.88
N ARG A 26 -16.10 -1.21 -24.09
CA ARG A 26 -14.72 -1.24 -24.65
C ARG A 26 -13.76 -0.33 -23.85
N GLN A 27 -14.02 -0.08 -22.57
CA GLN A 27 -13.18 0.73 -21.71
C GLN A 27 -11.91 -0.06 -21.37
N SER A 28 -10.78 0.44 -21.86
CA SER A 28 -9.44 -0.08 -21.59
C SER A 28 -8.80 0.57 -20.35
N GLU A 29 -9.47 1.54 -19.74
CA GLU A 29 -8.91 2.43 -18.74
C GLU A 29 -9.89 2.60 -17.58
N ILE A 30 -9.37 2.51 -16.36
CA ILE A 30 -10.13 2.66 -15.11
C ILE A 30 -9.61 3.92 -14.45
N GLU A 31 -10.45 4.95 -14.35
CA GLU A 31 -10.14 6.08 -13.48
C GLU A 31 -10.40 5.69 -12.03
N ILE A 32 -9.38 5.84 -11.21
CA ILE A 32 -9.45 5.62 -9.76
C ILE A 32 -9.10 6.96 -9.11
N PRO A 33 -10.06 7.90 -9.01
CA PRO A 33 -9.77 9.30 -8.65
C PRO A 33 -9.39 9.48 -7.18
N GLN A 34 -9.65 8.49 -6.34
CA GLN A 34 -9.50 8.58 -4.89
C GLN A 34 -8.11 8.21 -4.37
N TRP A 35 -7.20 7.73 -5.23
CA TRP A 35 -5.87 7.27 -4.82
C TRP A 35 -4.77 7.87 -5.71
N SER A 36 -3.59 8.11 -5.13
CA SER A 36 -2.44 8.60 -5.90
C SER A 36 -1.92 7.53 -6.85
N TYR A 37 -1.44 7.95 -8.03
CA TYR A 37 -0.84 7.05 -9.01
C TYR A 37 0.32 6.23 -8.40
N THR A 38 1.16 6.88 -7.60
CA THR A 38 2.30 6.26 -6.92
C THR A 38 1.86 5.13 -5.99
N ALA A 39 0.86 5.37 -5.13
CA ALA A 39 0.37 4.36 -4.21
C ALA A 39 -0.29 3.18 -4.95
N PHE A 40 -1.02 3.47 -6.02
CA PHE A 40 -1.66 2.43 -6.83
C PHE A 40 -0.65 1.55 -7.58
N ILE A 41 0.40 2.14 -8.16
CA ILE A 41 1.48 1.38 -8.80
C ILE A 41 2.22 0.53 -7.77
N ALA A 42 2.50 1.06 -6.58
CA ALA A 42 3.16 0.33 -5.51
C ALA A 42 2.34 -0.89 -5.05
N MET A 43 1.00 -0.75 -4.94
CA MET A 43 0.10 -1.88 -4.68
C MET A 43 0.16 -2.93 -5.80
N LEU A 44 0.15 -2.50 -7.06
CA LEU A 44 0.27 -3.40 -8.21
C LEU A 44 1.62 -4.13 -8.20
N GLU A 45 2.73 -3.44 -8.00
CA GLU A 45 4.05 -4.06 -7.92
C GLU A 45 4.10 -5.15 -6.84
N TRP A 46 3.52 -4.89 -5.67
CA TRP A 46 3.39 -5.92 -4.63
C TRP A 46 2.56 -7.12 -5.10
N LEU A 47 1.44 -6.89 -5.79
CA LEU A 47 0.59 -7.96 -6.29
C LEU A 47 1.30 -8.86 -7.31
N TYR A 48 2.19 -8.29 -8.12
CA TYR A 48 2.95 -9.02 -9.14
C TYR A 48 4.21 -9.69 -8.61
N THR A 49 4.87 -9.08 -7.63
CA THR A 49 6.20 -9.50 -7.17
C THR A 49 6.20 -10.15 -5.80
N GLY A 50 5.15 -9.92 -4.99
CA GLY A 50 5.08 -10.27 -3.57
C GLY A 50 6.03 -9.44 -2.69
N HIS A 51 6.78 -8.50 -3.27
CA HIS A 51 7.75 -7.69 -2.56
C HIS A 51 7.15 -6.36 -2.15
N THR A 52 7.44 -5.94 -0.92
CA THR A 52 7.08 -4.61 -0.45
C THR A 52 7.77 -3.53 -1.27
N PRO A 53 7.08 -2.45 -1.64
CA PRO A 53 7.71 -1.27 -2.21
C PRO A 53 8.76 -0.76 -1.21
N ARG A 54 10.04 -0.96 -1.52
CA ARG A 54 11.12 -0.34 -0.74
C ARG A 54 11.15 1.14 -1.15
N GLU A 55 11.34 2.03 -0.18
CA GLU A 55 11.54 3.47 -0.38
C GLU A 55 10.27 4.31 -0.64
N LEU A 56 9.12 3.92 -0.08
CA LEU A 56 7.98 4.86 0.00
C LEU A 56 8.14 5.83 1.17
N SER A 57 7.77 7.09 0.95
CA SER A 57 7.59 8.05 2.04
C SER A 57 6.46 7.59 2.97
N ALA A 58 6.47 8.03 4.23
CA ALA A 58 5.41 7.70 5.19
C ALA A 58 4.01 8.04 4.66
N VAL A 59 3.89 9.16 3.93
CA VAL A 59 2.63 9.60 3.29
C VAL A 59 2.16 8.59 2.24
N HIS A 60 3.02 8.18 1.33
CA HIS A 60 2.65 7.19 0.31
C HIS A 60 2.41 5.81 0.92
N LEU A 61 3.14 5.44 1.98
CA LEU A 61 2.93 4.20 2.69
C LEU A 61 1.56 4.16 3.38
N THR A 62 1.10 5.29 3.94
CA THR A 62 -0.27 5.40 4.47
C THR A 62 -1.35 5.34 3.38
N GLU A 63 -1.10 5.89 2.20
CA GLU A 63 -2.02 5.73 1.05
C GLU A 63 -2.08 4.28 0.58
N VAL A 64 -0.93 3.59 0.50
CA VAL A 64 -0.86 2.16 0.15
C VAL A 64 -1.56 1.31 1.20
N LEU A 65 -1.47 1.65 2.48
CA LEU A 65 -2.22 1.00 3.55
C LEU A 65 -3.74 1.14 3.34
N GLY A 66 -4.21 2.35 2.99
CA GLY A 66 -5.61 2.60 2.67
C GLY A 66 -6.09 1.82 1.44
N LEU A 67 -5.25 1.72 0.41
CA LEU A 67 -5.49 0.86 -0.75
C LEU A 67 -5.59 -0.61 -0.36
N ALA A 68 -4.64 -1.10 0.45
CA ALA A 68 -4.63 -2.49 0.90
C ALA A 68 -5.91 -2.84 1.68
N ASP A 69 -6.40 -1.93 2.51
CA ASP A 69 -7.67 -2.09 3.23
C ASP A 69 -8.87 -2.07 2.26
N HIS A 70 -8.91 -1.11 1.33
CA HIS A 70 -10.01 -0.98 0.36
C HIS A 70 -10.14 -2.18 -0.59
N TYR A 71 -9.01 -2.76 -1.00
CA TYR A 71 -8.93 -3.91 -1.90
C TYR A 71 -8.82 -5.26 -1.15
N ALA A 72 -8.94 -5.26 0.19
CA ALA A 72 -8.85 -6.44 1.05
C ALA A 72 -7.56 -7.27 0.84
N LEU A 73 -6.42 -6.59 0.72
CA LEU A 73 -5.09 -7.18 0.56
C LEU A 73 -4.39 -7.27 1.93
N ASP A 74 -4.82 -8.22 2.76
CA ASP A 74 -4.33 -8.37 4.15
C ASP A 74 -2.80 -8.53 4.25
N GLY A 75 -2.19 -9.21 3.28
CA GLY A 75 -0.74 -9.38 3.22
C GLY A 75 -0.02 -8.04 3.06
N LEU A 76 -0.47 -7.20 2.14
CA LEU A 76 0.10 -5.87 1.91
C LEU A 76 -0.15 -4.96 3.11
N LYS A 77 -1.37 -5.02 3.67
CA LYS A 77 -1.76 -4.26 4.87
C LYS A 77 -0.81 -4.52 6.03
N HIS A 78 -0.58 -5.80 6.36
CA HIS A 78 0.30 -6.17 7.47
C HIS A 78 1.75 -5.69 7.27
N VAL A 79 2.25 -5.75 6.04
CA VAL A 79 3.62 -5.26 5.78
C VAL A 79 3.68 -3.73 5.89
N CYS A 80 2.70 -3.00 5.36
CA CYS A 80 2.64 -1.54 5.51
C CYS A 80 2.54 -1.11 6.99
N GLU A 81 1.70 -1.79 7.78
CA GLU A 81 1.59 -1.56 9.23
C GLU A 81 2.93 -1.77 9.93
N ASN A 82 3.61 -2.89 9.65
CA ASN A 82 4.93 -3.17 10.23
C ASN A 82 5.93 -2.06 9.88
N VAL A 83 6.04 -1.66 8.62
CA VAL A 83 7.00 -0.62 8.22
C VAL A 83 6.67 0.72 8.89
N LEU A 84 5.38 1.09 8.99
CA LEU A 84 4.96 2.33 9.66
C LEU A 84 5.31 2.31 11.15
N VAL A 85 4.99 1.23 11.87
CA VAL A 85 5.31 1.08 13.30
C VAL A 85 6.82 1.20 13.54
N HIS A 86 7.64 0.49 12.76
CA HIS A 86 9.10 0.55 12.92
C HIS A 86 9.66 1.93 12.55
N SER A 87 9.06 2.66 11.61
CA SER A 87 9.50 4.01 11.27
C SER A 87 9.28 5.00 12.42
N VAL A 88 8.12 4.93 13.09
CA VAL A 88 7.81 5.72 14.28
C VAL A 88 8.70 5.34 15.46
N GLU A 89 8.98 4.05 15.65
CA GLU A 89 9.93 3.60 16.68
C GLU A 89 11.34 4.15 16.45
N ILE A 90 11.85 4.17 15.21
CA ILE A 90 13.18 4.73 14.91
C ILE A 90 13.23 6.23 15.22
N GLU A 91 12.21 6.99 14.87
CA GLU A 91 12.13 8.42 15.19
C GLU A 91 12.09 8.64 16.71
N ASN A 92 11.30 7.83 17.42
CA ASN A 92 11.20 7.88 18.87
C ASN A 92 12.50 7.48 19.57
N VAL A 93 13.20 6.46 19.08
CA VAL A 93 14.51 6.02 19.58
C VAL A 93 15.55 7.10 19.32
N CYS A 94 15.56 7.72 18.13
CA CYS A 94 16.45 8.84 17.84
C CYS A 94 16.17 10.04 18.74
N ALA A 95 14.90 10.36 18.98
CA ALA A 95 14.50 11.44 19.87
C ALA A 95 14.88 11.14 21.33
N LEU A 96 14.63 9.92 21.80
CA LEU A 96 15.00 9.49 23.15
C LEU A 96 16.51 9.47 23.34
N LEU A 97 17.28 8.97 22.37
CA LEU A 97 18.74 9.01 22.40
C LEU A 97 19.27 10.44 22.44
N ARG A 98 18.73 11.33 21.61
CA ARG A 98 19.07 12.76 21.66
C ARG A 98 18.75 13.38 23.01
N HIS A 99 17.60 13.05 23.59
CA HIS A 99 17.25 13.53 24.92
C HIS A 99 18.14 12.93 26.00
N ALA A 100 18.43 11.63 25.97
CA ALA A 100 19.32 10.97 26.93
C ALA A 100 20.76 11.51 26.84
N ASP A 101 21.25 11.78 25.64
CA ASP A 101 22.54 12.43 25.38
C ASP A 101 22.54 13.89 25.88
N GLN A 102 21.46 14.63 25.64
CA GLN A 102 21.33 16.02 26.12
C GLN A 102 21.19 16.12 27.64
N TYR A 103 20.62 15.11 28.28
CA TYR A 103 20.40 15.04 29.73
C TYR A 103 21.43 14.19 30.47
N MET A 104 22.59 13.86 29.85
CA MET A 104 23.69 13.06 30.42
C MET A 104 23.54 12.81 31.91
N ALA A 105 22.92 11.67 32.24
CA ALA A 105 22.83 11.19 33.61
C ALA A 105 24.25 11.07 34.15
N HIS A 106 24.58 11.96 35.08
CA HIS A 106 25.78 11.92 35.90
C HIS A 106 25.39 11.70 37.36
#